data_AF-X0XRH6-F1
#
_entry.id   AF-X0XRH6-F1
#
_cell.length_a   1.000
_cell.length_b   1.000
_cell.length_c   1.000
_cell.angle_alpha   90.00
_cell.angle_beta   90.00
_cell.angle_gamma   90.00
#
_symmetry.space_group_name_H-M   'P 1'
#
loop_
_entity.id
_entity.type
_entity.pdbx_description
1 polymer ?
#
loop_
_entity_poly.entity_id
_entity_poly.type
_entity_poly.pdbx_seq_one_letter_code
_entity_poly.pdbx_strand_id
1 'polypeptide(L)'
;EMPLLIVGTYRDVELDVARPLARALEEFLRQRLAHDLALKRLPEAGVEAMLRALSGQQPPAMLVQAVYSETEGNPFFVEEVFHHLAAEGKLLDTEGRWRSDLSIGELEVPRGVRLVIGRRLERVSEDCRRVLTTAAVIGRGFSFELLEALGEVEVDMLLDAVDEAERAHLITSAGDGPEARFTFAHELVRQTLLSGLSLPRRQRMHLRVAEAMERVYARALEEHAADLAHHLYQAGTAADPQKTV
;
A
#
# COMPACT_ATOMS: atom_id res chain seq x y z
N GLU A 1 28.15 4.79 27.81
CA GLU A 1 27.60 4.36 26.51
C GLU A 1 26.16 3.89 26.70
N MET A 2 25.24 4.28 25.82
CA MET A 2 23.85 3.79 25.86
C MET A 2 23.72 2.55 24.95
N PRO A 3 23.06 1.48 25.38
CA PRO A 3 22.80 0.34 24.52
C PRO A 3 21.85 0.73 23.37
N LEU A 4 22.17 0.33 22.14
CA LEU A 4 21.39 0.57 20.93
C LEU A 4 20.67 -0.71 20.50
N LEU A 5 19.34 -0.64 20.30
CA LEU A 5 18.55 -1.71 19.68
C LEU A 5 18.12 -1.25 18.28
N ILE A 6 18.41 -2.07 17.27
CA ILE A 6 17.99 -1.82 15.88
C ILE A 6 16.88 -2.81 15.54
N VAL A 7 15.74 -2.31 15.07
CA VAL A 7 14.61 -3.12 14.57
C VAL A 7 14.51 -2.91 13.07
N GLY A 8 14.51 -4.00 12.31
CA GLY A 8 14.37 -3.99 10.86
C GLY A 8 13.32 -4.99 10.40
N THR A 9 12.65 -4.69 9.29
CA THR A 9 11.71 -5.59 8.63
C THR A 9 12.19 -5.87 7.21
N TYR A 10 12.17 -7.13 6.79
CA TYR A 10 12.51 -7.52 5.42
C TYR A 10 11.56 -8.60 4.92
N ARG A 11 11.56 -8.83 3.60
CA ARG A 11 10.87 -9.96 2.97
C ARG A 11 11.87 -11.09 2.74
N ASP A 12 11.56 -12.26 3.26
CA ASP A 12 12.38 -13.48 3.15
C ASP A 12 12.64 -13.87 1.68
N VAL A 13 11.64 -13.74 0.82
CA VAL A 13 11.72 -14.02 -0.63
C VAL A 13 12.60 -13.04 -1.42
N GLU A 14 12.91 -11.86 -0.88
CA GLU A 14 13.76 -10.85 -1.52
C GLU A 14 15.21 -10.90 -1.02
N LEU A 15 15.51 -11.76 -0.04
CA LEU A 15 16.87 -12.02 0.44
C LEU A 15 17.60 -12.98 -0.51
N ASP A 16 18.15 -12.40 -1.57
CA ASP A 16 19.19 -13.07 -2.34
C ASP A 16 20.49 -13.14 -1.50
N VAL A 17 21.00 -14.35 -1.30
CA VAL A 17 22.20 -14.66 -0.48
C VAL A 17 23.43 -13.89 -0.97
N ALA A 18 23.45 -13.46 -2.24
CA ALA A 18 24.51 -12.64 -2.79
C ALA A 18 24.51 -11.18 -2.30
N ARG A 19 23.41 -10.69 -1.71
CA ARG A 19 23.25 -9.28 -1.32
C ARG A 19 23.91 -8.95 0.03
N PRO A 20 24.41 -7.71 0.20
CA PRO A 20 25.10 -7.29 1.43
C PRO A 20 24.29 -7.49 2.72
N LEU A 21 22.97 -7.25 2.67
CA LEU A 21 22.09 -7.39 3.83
C LEU A 21 22.00 -8.85 4.31
N ALA A 22 21.89 -9.82 3.39
CA ALA A 22 21.79 -11.24 3.74
C ALA A 22 23.05 -11.71 4.48
N ARG A 23 24.23 -11.30 4.00
CA ARG A 23 25.52 -11.63 4.63
C ARG A 23 25.68 -10.99 6.01
N ALA A 24 25.29 -9.72 6.16
CA ALA A 24 25.33 -9.03 7.45
C ALA A 24 24.39 -9.65 8.47
N LEU A 25 23.15 -10.00 8.08
CA LEU A 25 22.18 -10.68 8.95
C LEU A 25 22.69 -12.05 9.39
N GLU A 26 23.27 -12.83 8.47
CA GLU A 26 23.85 -14.14 8.78
C GLU A 26 24.98 -14.02 9.81
N GLU A 27 25.85 -13.03 9.66
CA GLU A 27 26.94 -12.77 10.59
C GLU A 27 26.44 -12.34 11.98
N PHE A 28 25.46 -11.44 12.04
CA PHE A 28 24.86 -11.01 13.32
C PHE A 28 24.13 -12.14 14.04
N LEU A 29 23.39 -12.99 13.32
CA LEU A 29 22.73 -14.15 13.90
C LEU A 29 23.76 -15.16 14.42
N ARG A 30 24.82 -15.42 13.67
CA ARG A 30 25.91 -16.33 14.06
C ARG A 30 26.65 -15.85 15.32
N GLN A 31 26.89 -14.55 15.43
CA GLN A 31 27.51 -13.92 16.60
C GLN A 31 26.53 -13.68 17.76
N ARG A 32 25.24 -14.05 17.61
CA ARG A 32 24.16 -13.83 18.60
C ARG A 32 23.94 -12.34 18.92
N LEU A 33 24.20 -11.47 17.96
CA LEU A 33 23.97 -10.03 18.03
C LEU A 33 22.58 -9.63 17.49
N ALA A 34 21.86 -10.54 16.86
CA ALA A 34 20.51 -10.33 16.33
C ALA A 34 19.54 -11.43 16.74
N HIS A 35 18.24 -11.12 16.67
CA HIS A 35 17.15 -12.08 16.80
C HIS A 35 16.26 -11.97 15.57
N ASP A 36 15.93 -13.11 14.96
CA ASP A 36 14.98 -13.19 13.86
C ASP A 36 13.59 -13.58 14.41
N LEU A 37 12.58 -12.82 14.02
CA LEU A 37 11.19 -13.03 14.38
C LEU A 37 10.37 -13.22 13.10
N ALA A 38 10.22 -14.48 12.71
CA ALA A 38 9.39 -14.85 11.58
C ALA A 38 7.91 -14.53 11.88
N LEU A 39 7.37 -13.53 11.18
CA LEU A 39 5.96 -13.18 11.25
C LEU A 39 5.13 -14.21 10.48
N LYS A 40 4.27 -14.92 11.21
CA LYS A 40 3.34 -15.91 10.64
C LYS A 40 1.97 -15.29 10.43
N ARG A 41 1.12 -15.99 9.67
CA ARG A 41 -0.31 -15.67 9.61
C ARG A 41 -0.92 -15.72 11.00
N LEU A 42 -1.92 -14.87 11.23
CA LEU A 42 -2.66 -14.81 12.47
C LEU A 42 -3.40 -16.13 12.69
N PRO A 43 -3.38 -16.70 13.90
CA PRO A 43 -4.36 -17.72 14.25
C PRO A 43 -5.75 -17.08 14.31
N GLU A 44 -6.81 -17.89 14.38
CA GLU A 44 -8.19 -17.42 14.49
C GLU A 44 -8.39 -16.42 15.64
N ALA A 45 -7.79 -16.67 16.81
CA ALA A 45 -7.79 -15.73 17.94
C ALA A 45 -7.08 -14.39 17.63
N GLY A 46 -6.10 -14.41 16.73
CA GLY A 46 -5.44 -13.19 16.22
C GLY A 46 -6.35 -12.41 15.26
N VAL A 47 -7.13 -13.10 14.43
CA VAL A 47 -8.16 -12.49 13.59
C VAL A 47 -9.26 -11.86 14.45
N GLU A 48 -9.72 -12.55 15.49
CA GLU A 48 -10.66 -12.00 16.47
C GLU A 48 -10.12 -10.71 17.10
N ALA A 49 -8.87 -10.74 17.58
CA ALA A 49 -8.23 -9.57 18.18
C ALA A 49 -8.12 -8.40 17.19
N MET A 50 -7.82 -8.68 15.93
CA MET A 50 -7.73 -7.67 14.86
C MET A 50 -9.11 -7.07 14.53
N LEU A 51 -10.14 -7.89 14.36
CA LEU A 51 -11.51 -7.41 14.11
C LEU A 51 -12.06 -6.60 15.29
N ARG A 52 -11.71 -6.98 16.53
CA ARG A 52 -12.03 -6.18 17.72
C ARG A 52 -11.32 -4.83 17.70
N ALA A 53 -10.04 -4.79 17.31
CA ALA A 53 -9.29 -3.53 17.20
C ALA A 53 -9.87 -2.60 16.13
N LEU A 54 -10.27 -3.15 14.97
CA LEU A 54 -10.83 -2.38 13.86
C LEU A 54 -12.24 -1.84 14.15
N SER A 55 -13.08 -2.62 14.85
CA SER A 55 -14.46 -2.23 15.17
C SER A 55 -14.63 -1.51 16.50
N GLY A 56 -13.65 -1.62 17.41
CA GLY A 56 -13.75 -1.14 18.80
C GLY A 56 -14.59 -2.02 19.73
N GLN A 57 -15.11 -3.17 19.27
CA GLN A 57 -16.04 -4.02 20.01
C GLN A 57 -15.83 -5.51 19.71
N GLN A 58 -16.26 -6.38 20.61
CA GLN A 58 -16.07 -7.83 20.47
C GLN A 58 -16.82 -8.35 19.23
N PRO A 59 -16.14 -8.94 18.22
CA PRO A 59 -16.79 -9.46 17.03
C PRO A 59 -17.59 -10.75 17.32
N PRO A 60 -18.70 -11.00 16.59
CA PRO A 60 -19.40 -12.28 16.65
C PRO A 60 -18.48 -13.43 16.21
N ALA A 61 -18.50 -14.55 16.94
CA ALA A 61 -17.66 -15.71 16.64
C ALA A 61 -17.85 -16.25 15.20
N MET A 62 -19.08 -16.20 14.69
CA MET A 62 -19.39 -16.62 13.32
C MET A 62 -18.69 -15.75 12.26
N LEU A 63 -18.56 -14.43 12.51
CA LEU A 63 -17.83 -13.53 11.62
C LEU A 63 -16.34 -13.83 11.66
N VAL A 64 -15.79 -14.03 12.86
CA VAL A 64 -14.37 -14.40 13.04
C VAL A 64 -14.06 -15.66 12.24
N GLN A 65 -14.89 -16.69 12.34
CA GLN A 65 -14.71 -17.95 11.62
C GLN A 65 -14.79 -17.77 10.10
N ALA A 66 -15.79 -17.01 9.61
CA ALA A 66 -15.94 -16.74 8.18
C ALA A 66 -14.75 -15.96 7.61
N VAL A 67 -14.32 -14.90 8.31
CA VAL A 67 -13.15 -14.11 7.92
C VAL A 67 -11.89 -14.96 8.00
N TYR A 68 -11.68 -15.74 9.06
CA TYR A 68 -10.51 -16.60 9.18
C TYR A 68 -10.45 -17.66 8.07
N SER A 69 -11.59 -18.28 7.72
CA SER A 69 -11.67 -19.28 6.65
C SER A 69 -11.27 -18.72 5.28
N GLU A 70 -11.65 -17.49 4.98
CA GLU A 70 -11.40 -16.88 3.66
C GLU A 70 -10.06 -16.16 3.57
N THR A 71 -9.56 -15.65 4.70
CA THR A 71 -8.30 -14.91 4.78
C THR A 71 -7.11 -15.80 5.15
N GLU A 72 -7.39 -17.00 5.66
CA GLU A 72 -6.44 -17.94 6.24
C GLU A 72 -5.49 -17.26 7.25
N GLY A 73 -5.99 -16.25 7.96
CA GLY A 73 -5.24 -15.49 8.96
C GLY A 73 -4.27 -14.46 8.39
N ASN A 74 -4.29 -14.15 7.10
CA ASN A 74 -3.46 -13.06 6.57
C ASN A 74 -3.98 -11.70 7.10
N PRO A 75 -3.23 -10.97 7.95
CA PRO A 75 -3.73 -9.74 8.59
C PRO A 75 -4.29 -8.73 7.60
N PHE A 76 -3.59 -8.56 6.48
CA PHE A 76 -4.02 -7.65 5.42
C PHE A 76 -5.35 -8.10 4.79
N PHE A 77 -5.58 -9.41 4.62
CA PHE A 77 -6.84 -9.91 4.09
C PHE A 77 -7.99 -9.71 5.10
N VAL A 78 -7.71 -9.85 6.39
CA VAL A 78 -8.68 -9.59 7.47
C VAL A 78 -9.16 -8.14 7.44
N GLU A 79 -8.22 -7.20 7.37
CA GLU A 79 -8.50 -5.76 7.28
C GLU A 79 -9.32 -5.43 6.04
N GLU A 80 -8.95 -5.99 4.89
CA GLU A 80 -9.62 -5.71 3.62
C GLU A 80 -11.05 -6.25 3.58
N VAL A 81 -11.28 -7.45 4.11
CA VAL A 81 -12.62 -8.03 4.25
C VAL A 81 -13.45 -7.18 5.22
N PHE A 82 -12.87 -6.73 6.33
CA PHE A 82 -13.56 -5.86 7.28
C PHE A 82 -14.02 -4.55 6.64
N HIS A 83 -13.12 -3.79 6.01
CA HIS A 83 -13.45 -2.52 5.38
C HIS A 83 -14.45 -2.68 4.24
N HIS A 84 -14.35 -3.75 3.46
CA HIS A 84 -15.30 -4.05 2.40
C HIS A 84 -16.73 -4.22 2.94
N LEU A 85 -16.89 -5.11 3.93
CA LEU A 85 -18.20 -5.40 4.51
C LEU A 85 -18.75 -4.19 5.30
N ALA A 86 -17.88 -3.38 5.90
CA ALA A 86 -18.25 -2.13 6.54
C ALA A 86 -18.80 -1.11 5.53
N ALA A 87 -18.13 -0.94 4.39
CA ALA A 87 -18.57 -0.03 3.32
C ALA A 87 -19.91 -0.46 2.67
N GLU A 88 -20.23 -1.75 2.69
CA GLU A 88 -21.52 -2.27 2.24
C GLU A 88 -22.63 -2.17 3.30
N GLY A 89 -22.34 -1.67 4.51
CA GLY A 89 -23.31 -1.62 5.61
C GLY A 89 -23.70 -3.01 6.13
N LYS A 90 -22.86 -4.02 5.89
CA LYS A 90 -23.14 -5.42 6.27
C LYS A 90 -22.66 -5.77 7.68
N LEU A 91 -21.69 -5.05 8.21
CA LEU A 91 -21.11 -5.35 9.53
C LEU A 91 -21.84 -4.66 10.69
N LEU A 92 -22.08 -3.36 10.55
CA LEU A 92 -22.54 -2.49 11.63
C LEU A 92 -23.92 -1.91 11.33
N ASP A 93 -24.76 -1.80 12.35
CA ASP A 93 -26.05 -1.11 12.29
C ASP A 93 -25.86 0.43 12.27
N THR A 94 -26.96 1.18 12.18
CA THR A 94 -26.92 2.65 12.21
C THR A 94 -26.41 3.24 13.52
N GLU A 95 -26.32 2.43 14.58
CA GLU A 95 -25.78 2.81 15.90
C GLU A 95 -24.33 2.35 16.08
N GLY A 96 -23.70 1.79 15.03
CA GLY A 96 -22.31 1.32 15.05
C GLY A 96 -22.09 -0.02 15.75
N ARG A 97 -23.16 -0.76 16.07
CA ARG A 97 -23.07 -2.07 16.72
C ARG A 97 -23.07 -3.19 15.68
N TRP A 98 -22.48 -4.34 16.03
CA TRP A 98 -22.57 -5.53 15.20
C TRP A 98 -24.02 -5.88 14.91
N ARG A 99 -24.32 -6.06 13.62
CA ARG A 99 -25.64 -6.47 13.16
C ARG A 99 -26.03 -7.84 13.71
N SER A 100 -27.22 -7.96 14.27
CA SER A 100 -27.74 -9.23 14.81
C SER A 100 -28.23 -10.19 13.71
N ASP A 101 -28.47 -9.68 12.51
CA ASP A 101 -28.91 -10.42 11.32
C ASP A 101 -27.75 -10.83 10.39
N LEU A 102 -26.51 -10.77 10.86
CA LEU A 102 -25.31 -11.22 10.14
C LEU A 102 -25.42 -12.71 9.76
N SER A 103 -25.75 -12.99 8.50
CA SER A 103 -25.75 -14.33 7.92
C SER A 103 -24.49 -14.57 7.08
N ILE A 104 -23.78 -15.68 7.33
CA ILE A 104 -22.56 -16.06 6.57
C ILE A 104 -22.86 -16.18 5.08
N GLY A 105 -24.07 -16.61 4.70
CA GLY A 105 -24.45 -16.72 3.28
C GLY A 105 -24.61 -15.38 2.56
N GLU A 106 -24.80 -14.28 3.30
CA GLU A 106 -24.95 -12.91 2.76
C GLU A 106 -23.64 -12.11 2.83
N LEU A 107 -22.72 -12.55 3.69
CA LEU A 107 -21.34 -12.11 3.70
C LEU A 107 -20.64 -12.70 2.47
N GLU A 108 -20.78 -12.03 1.32
CA GLU A 108 -19.93 -12.26 0.15
C GLU A 108 -18.47 -11.89 0.49
N VAL A 109 -17.80 -12.71 1.28
CA VAL A 109 -16.39 -12.53 1.60
C VAL A 109 -15.60 -12.87 0.32
N PRO A 110 -14.89 -11.90 -0.28
CA PRO A 110 -14.25 -12.15 -1.57
C PRO A 110 -13.08 -13.13 -1.41
N ARG A 111 -13.02 -14.11 -2.31
CA ARG A 111 -11.87 -15.03 -2.42
C ARG A 111 -10.65 -14.28 -2.97
N GLY A 112 -9.82 -13.78 -2.06
CA GLY A 112 -8.54 -13.15 -2.37
C GLY A 112 -8.61 -11.64 -2.53
N VAL A 113 -7.64 -10.95 -1.92
CA VAL A 113 -7.65 -9.49 -1.81
C VAL A 113 -7.50 -8.74 -3.12
N ARG A 114 -6.94 -9.36 -4.17
CA ARG A 114 -6.96 -8.73 -5.51
C ARG A 114 -8.39 -8.45 -5.99
N LEU A 115 -9.35 -9.30 -5.64
CA LEU A 115 -10.76 -9.09 -5.98
C LEU A 115 -11.36 -7.94 -5.18
N VAL A 116 -11.05 -7.86 -3.87
CA VAL A 116 -11.50 -6.76 -3.00
C VAL A 116 -10.97 -5.42 -3.52
N ILE A 117 -9.67 -5.35 -3.76
CA ILE A 117 -9.00 -4.15 -4.30
C ILE A 117 -9.56 -3.81 -5.68
N GLY A 118 -9.72 -4.79 -6.56
CA GLY A 118 -10.31 -4.60 -7.89
C GLY A 118 -11.67 -3.92 -7.79
N ARG A 119 -12.57 -4.43 -6.93
CA ARG A 119 -13.90 -3.84 -6.70
C ARG A 119 -13.82 -2.42 -6.13
N ARG A 120 -12.89 -2.11 -5.22
CA ARG A 120 -12.71 -0.73 -4.72
C ARG A 120 -12.23 0.21 -5.83
N LEU A 121 -11.27 -0.23 -6.63
CA LEU A 121 -10.77 0.52 -7.79
C LEU A 121 -11.85 0.71 -8.88
N GLU A 122 -12.81 -0.21 -9.01
CA GLU A 122 -13.97 -0.08 -9.90
C GLU A 122 -15.00 0.94 -9.39
N ARG A 123 -15.09 1.16 -8.07
CA ARG A 123 -16.06 2.07 -7.44
C ARG A 123 -15.62 3.52 -7.40
N VAL A 124 -14.32 3.79 -7.53
CA VAL A 124 -13.82 5.16 -7.65
C VAL A 124 -13.94 5.68 -9.08
N SER A 125 -13.98 7.00 -9.22
CA SER A 125 -14.00 7.68 -10.52
C SER A 125 -12.81 7.29 -11.41
N GLU A 126 -12.95 7.46 -12.73
CA GLU A 126 -11.83 7.24 -13.65
C GLU A 126 -10.65 8.16 -13.36
N ASP A 127 -10.91 9.41 -12.99
CA ASP A 127 -9.86 10.38 -12.66
C ASP A 127 -9.11 9.99 -11.38
N CYS A 128 -9.82 9.55 -10.33
CA CYS A 128 -9.20 8.98 -9.14
C CYS A 128 -8.33 7.76 -9.49
N ARG A 129 -8.82 6.84 -10.33
CA ARG A 129 -8.05 5.68 -10.78
C ARG A 129 -6.81 6.07 -11.57
N ARG A 130 -6.89 7.09 -12.42
CA ARG A 130 -5.76 7.64 -13.18
C ARG A 130 -4.71 8.25 -12.26
N VAL A 131 -5.12 9.08 -11.31
CA VAL A 131 -4.24 9.67 -10.28
C VAL A 131 -3.54 8.57 -9.48
N LEU A 132 -4.28 7.58 -8.99
CA LEU A 132 -3.73 6.45 -8.24
C LEU A 132 -2.77 5.60 -9.08
N THR A 133 -3.02 5.43 -10.37
CA THR A 133 -2.12 4.70 -11.28
C THR A 133 -0.79 5.45 -11.43
N THR A 134 -0.83 6.78 -11.51
CA THR A 134 0.35 7.63 -11.53
C THR A 134 1.12 7.58 -10.20
N ALA A 135 0.41 7.72 -9.07
CA ALA A 135 0.97 7.56 -7.74
C ALA A 135 1.66 6.19 -7.56
N ALA A 136 1.07 5.13 -8.12
CA ALA A 136 1.63 3.78 -8.03
C ALA A 136 2.99 3.66 -8.73
N VAL A 137 3.22 4.42 -9.81
CA VAL A 137 4.52 4.48 -10.48
C VAL A 137 5.54 5.26 -9.67
N ILE A 138 5.13 6.37 -9.02
CA ILE A 138 6.00 7.15 -8.13
C ILE A 138 6.59 6.25 -7.03
N GLY A 139 5.74 5.54 -6.28
CA GLY A 139 6.24 4.71 -5.19
C GLY A 139 5.18 4.33 -4.18
N ARG A 140 5.63 3.80 -3.03
CA ARG A 140 4.74 3.48 -1.90
C ARG A 140 4.22 4.73 -1.20
N GLY A 141 5.04 5.77 -1.15
CA GLY A 141 4.67 7.09 -0.65
C GLY A 141 4.97 8.16 -1.68
N PHE A 142 4.16 9.22 -1.69
CA PHE A 142 4.23 10.30 -2.66
C PHE A 142 3.68 11.60 -2.04
N SER A 143 4.09 12.75 -2.57
CA SER A 143 3.58 14.06 -2.18
C SER A 143 2.52 14.55 -3.16
N PHE A 144 1.65 15.44 -2.71
CA PHE A 144 0.70 16.14 -3.58
C PHE A 144 1.43 16.92 -4.69
N GLU A 145 2.48 17.67 -4.31
CA GLU A 145 3.28 18.48 -5.24
C GLU A 145 3.86 17.65 -6.41
N LEU A 146 4.31 16.42 -6.15
CA LEU A 146 4.84 15.56 -7.21
C LEU A 146 3.73 15.02 -8.12
N LEU A 147 2.53 14.74 -7.58
CA LEU A 147 1.37 14.37 -8.40
C LEU A 147 0.88 15.54 -9.25
N GLU A 148 0.84 16.74 -8.68
CA GLU A 148 0.47 17.97 -9.38
C GLU A 148 1.43 18.26 -10.53
N ALA A 149 2.75 18.14 -10.29
CA ALA A 149 3.78 18.36 -11.30
C ALA A 149 3.75 17.36 -12.48
N LEU A 150 3.05 16.23 -12.33
CA LEU A 150 2.82 15.25 -13.40
C LEU A 150 1.63 15.63 -14.28
N GLY A 151 0.73 16.50 -13.80
CA GLY A 151 -0.33 17.13 -14.60
C GLY A 151 -1.32 16.15 -15.22
N GLU A 152 -1.71 15.09 -14.50
CA GLU A 152 -2.71 14.15 -15.00
C GLU A 152 -4.11 14.80 -15.10
N VAL A 153 -4.46 15.66 -14.16
CA VAL A 153 -5.74 16.35 -14.07
C VAL A 153 -5.50 17.78 -13.56
N GLU A 154 -6.50 18.65 -13.70
CA GLU A 154 -6.49 19.98 -13.09
C GLU A 154 -6.42 19.87 -11.55
N VAL A 155 -5.89 20.90 -10.89
CA VAL A 155 -5.59 20.89 -9.45
C VAL A 155 -6.81 20.57 -8.59
N ASP A 156 -7.96 21.19 -8.86
CA ASP A 156 -9.19 20.92 -8.10
C ASP A 156 -9.66 19.46 -8.26
N MET A 157 -9.51 18.89 -9.47
CA MET A 157 -9.81 17.48 -9.72
C MET A 157 -8.81 16.53 -9.06
N LEU A 158 -7.54 16.95 -8.91
CA LEU A 158 -6.54 16.18 -8.19
C LEU A 158 -6.89 16.11 -6.69
N LEU A 159 -7.31 17.22 -6.09
CA LEU A 159 -7.79 17.26 -4.70
C LEU A 159 -8.99 16.33 -4.51
N ASP A 160 -10.00 16.45 -5.36
CA ASP A 160 -11.19 15.59 -5.32
C ASP A 160 -10.84 14.09 -5.45
N ALA A 161 -9.89 13.77 -6.33
CA ALA A 161 -9.40 12.40 -6.54
C ALA A 161 -8.65 11.83 -5.32
N VAL A 162 -7.84 12.65 -4.65
CA VAL A 162 -7.12 12.26 -3.43
C VAL A 162 -8.11 12.03 -2.29
N ASP A 163 -9.05 12.95 -2.07
CA ASP A 163 -10.09 12.80 -1.04
C ASP A 163 -10.96 11.56 -1.29
N GLU A 164 -11.32 11.30 -2.55
CA GLU A 164 -12.04 10.09 -2.95
C GLU A 164 -11.24 8.82 -2.62
N ALA A 165 -9.93 8.81 -2.92
CA ALA A 165 -9.06 7.68 -2.65
C ALA A 165 -8.88 7.41 -1.15
N GLU A 166 -8.79 8.45 -0.32
CA GLU A 166 -8.74 8.32 1.15
C GLU A 166 -10.06 7.78 1.71
N ARG A 167 -11.20 8.32 1.25
CA ARG A 167 -12.54 7.81 1.63
C ARG A 167 -12.73 6.34 1.23
N ALA A 168 -12.16 5.93 0.11
CA ALA A 168 -12.15 4.54 -0.36
C ALA A 168 -11.11 3.65 0.33
N HIS A 169 -10.32 4.20 1.26
CA HIS A 169 -9.23 3.52 1.97
C HIS A 169 -8.19 2.88 1.02
N LEU A 170 -7.90 3.55 -0.09
CA LEU A 170 -6.87 3.14 -1.05
C LEU A 170 -5.52 3.75 -0.72
N ILE A 171 -5.54 4.95 -0.12
CA ILE A 171 -4.38 5.69 0.37
C ILE A 171 -4.67 6.24 1.77
N THR A 172 -3.62 6.61 2.48
CA THR A 172 -3.69 7.30 3.77
C THR A 172 -2.72 8.48 3.77
N SER A 173 -3.10 9.59 4.43
CA SER A 173 -2.25 10.75 4.67
C SER A 173 -1.44 10.60 5.96
N ALA A 174 -0.19 11.02 5.91
CA ALA A 174 0.68 11.21 7.05
C ALA A 174 0.92 12.72 7.24
N GLY A 175 0.16 13.32 8.15
CA GLY A 175 0.23 14.75 8.50
C GLY A 175 -0.79 15.63 7.77
N ASP A 176 -0.94 16.87 8.25
CA ASP A 176 -1.87 17.87 7.70
C ASP A 176 -1.12 18.95 6.90
N GLY A 177 -1.78 19.51 5.89
CA GLY A 177 -1.29 20.67 5.13
C GLY A 177 -0.63 20.34 3.78
N PRO A 178 -0.05 21.34 3.09
CA PRO A 178 0.46 21.19 1.72
C PRO A 178 1.68 20.25 1.59
N GLU A 179 2.34 19.93 2.70
CA GLU A 179 3.45 18.97 2.76
C GLU A 179 2.98 17.53 3.09
N ALA A 180 1.66 17.30 3.18
CA ALA A 180 1.11 15.99 3.48
C ALA A 180 1.67 14.92 2.51
N ARG A 181 2.21 13.86 3.11
CA ARG A 181 2.67 12.70 2.35
C ARG A 181 1.59 11.66 2.38
N PHE A 182 1.25 11.14 1.21
CA PHE A 182 0.31 10.05 1.07
C PHE A 182 1.07 8.75 0.93
N THR A 183 0.51 7.67 1.46
CA THR A 183 1.00 6.33 1.21
C THR A 183 -0.16 5.45 0.77
N PHE A 184 0.11 4.44 -0.04
CA PHE A 184 -0.91 3.43 -0.31
C PHE A 184 -1.23 2.70 0.99
N ALA A 185 -2.53 2.57 1.31
CA ALA A 185 -2.98 1.83 2.48
C ALA A 185 -2.34 0.43 2.50
N HIS A 186 -2.22 -0.18 1.30
CA HIS A 186 -1.54 -1.45 1.12
C HIS A 186 -0.76 -1.58 -0.20
N GLU A 187 0.39 -2.27 -0.16
CA GLU A 187 1.22 -2.52 -1.35
C GLU A 187 0.47 -3.26 -2.47
N LEU A 188 -0.51 -4.09 -2.14
CA LEU A 188 -1.28 -4.81 -3.17
C LEU A 188 -2.18 -3.87 -3.99
N VAL A 189 -2.61 -2.73 -3.45
CA VAL A 189 -3.36 -1.71 -4.21
C VAL A 189 -2.47 -1.18 -5.33
N ARG A 190 -1.27 -0.73 -4.95
CA ARG A 190 -0.23 -0.28 -5.87
C ARG A 190 0.11 -1.35 -6.90
N GLN A 191 0.33 -2.60 -6.49
CA GLN A 191 0.64 -3.68 -7.41
C GLN A 191 -0.50 -3.96 -8.41
N THR A 192 -1.76 -3.85 -7.97
CA THR A 192 -2.93 -4.05 -8.81
C THR A 192 -3.00 -2.98 -9.89
N LEU A 193 -2.82 -1.71 -9.51
CA LEU A 193 -2.72 -0.57 -10.44
C LEU A 193 -1.57 -0.75 -11.45
N LEU A 194 -0.38 -1.12 -10.98
CA LEU A 194 0.78 -1.36 -11.85
C LEU A 194 0.59 -2.54 -12.80
N SER A 195 -0.12 -3.59 -12.38
CA SER A 195 -0.37 -4.77 -13.22
C SER A 195 -1.28 -4.48 -14.41
N GLY A 196 -2.08 -3.42 -14.35
CA GLY A 196 -2.89 -2.95 -15.47
C GLY A 196 -2.09 -2.20 -16.55
N LEU A 197 -0.84 -1.84 -16.28
CA LEU A 197 0.01 -1.12 -17.23
C LEU A 197 0.81 -2.09 -18.10
N SER A 198 0.81 -1.82 -19.41
CA SER A 198 1.78 -2.45 -20.30
C SER A 198 3.18 -1.93 -20.02
N LEU A 199 4.21 -2.75 -20.28
CA LEU A 199 5.61 -2.37 -20.06
C LEU A 199 5.98 -1.01 -20.71
N PRO A 200 5.61 -0.71 -21.98
CA PRO A 200 5.93 0.59 -22.58
C PRO A 200 5.23 1.78 -21.89
N ARG A 201 4.00 1.60 -21.40
CA ARG A 201 3.30 2.64 -20.65
C ARG A 201 4.01 2.91 -19.32
N ARG A 202 4.37 1.84 -18.61
CA ARG A 202 5.09 1.92 -17.34
C ARG A 202 6.44 2.62 -17.51
N GLN A 203 7.20 2.29 -18.54
CA GLN A 203 8.47 2.96 -18.87
C GLN A 203 8.29 4.46 -19.12
N ARG A 204 7.29 4.85 -19.93
CA ARG A 204 6.98 6.26 -20.18
C ARG A 204 6.57 7.00 -18.91
N MET A 205 5.82 6.36 -18.02
CA MET A 205 5.43 6.96 -16.75
C MET A 205 6.63 7.14 -15.82
N HIS A 206 7.54 6.16 -15.73
CA HIS A 206 8.77 6.31 -14.95
C HIS A 206 9.62 7.49 -15.46
N LEU A 207 9.71 7.71 -16.78
CA LEU A 207 10.37 8.88 -17.34
C LEU A 207 9.71 10.19 -16.88
N ARG A 208 8.38 10.29 -17.02
CA ARG A 208 7.63 11.48 -16.59
C ARG A 208 7.81 11.78 -15.11
N VAL A 209 7.88 10.73 -14.27
CA VAL A 209 8.17 10.88 -12.84
C VAL A 209 9.57 11.43 -12.62
N ALA A 210 10.59 10.88 -13.30
CA ALA A 210 11.95 11.42 -13.21
C ALA A 210 12.03 12.90 -13.60
N GLU A 211 11.41 13.29 -14.71
CA GLU A 211 11.36 14.69 -15.17
C GLU A 211 10.60 15.60 -14.18
N ALA A 212 9.54 15.10 -13.55
CA ALA A 212 8.81 15.84 -12.53
C ALA A 212 9.65 16.02 -11.25
N MET A 213 10.36 14.98 -10.83
CA MET A 213 11.30 15.04 -9.70
C MET A 213 12.41 16.06 -9.94
N GLU A 214 12.98 16.13 -11.15
CA GLU A 214 13.99 17.14 -11.51
C GLU A 214 13.47 18.58 -11.37
N ARG A 215 12.18 18.82 -11.64
CA ARG A 215 11.54 20.14 -11.49
C ARG A 215 11.21 20.47 -10.04
N VAL A 216 10.52 19.54 -9.36
CA VAL A 216 10.02 19.75 -7.98
C VAL A 216 11.17 19.80 -6.99
N TYR A 217 12.13 18.88 -7.09
CA TYR A 217 13.24 18.77 -6.16
C TYR A 217 14.52 19.47 -6.65
N ALA A 218 14.41 20.46 -7.56
CA ALA A 218 15.56 21.12 -8.18
C ALA A 218 16.59 21.67 -7.17
N ARG A 219 16.16 22.05 -5.96
CA ARG A 219 17.01 22.57 -4.88
C ARG A 219 17.59 21.50 -3.94
N ALA A 220 17.11 20.26 -4.01
CA ALA A 220 17.45 19.15 -3.13
C ALA A 220 17.63 17.83 -3.91
N LEU A 221 18.08 17.92 -5.17
CA LEU A 221 18.22 16.77 -6.07
C LEU A 221 19.15 15.68 -5.51
N GLU A 222 20.20 16.07 -4.79
CA GLU A 222 21.12 15.11 -4.15
C GLU A 222 20.42 14.22 -3.12
N GLU A 223 19.44 14.76 -2.37
CA GLU A 223 18.65 14.00 -1.38
C GLU A 223 17.73 12.96 -2.05
N HIS A 224 17.35 13.21 -3.31
CA HIS A 224 16.47 12.35 -4.10
C HIS A 224 17.19 11.59 -5.22
N ALA A 225 18.53 11.61 -5.24
CA ALA A 225 19.32 11.06 -6.35
C ALA A 225 19.08 9.56 -6.56
N ALA A 226 18.93 8.79 -5.48
CA ALA A 226 18.67 7.35 -5.55
C ALA A 226 17.30 7.04 -6.19
N ASP A 227 16.26 7.78 -5.80
CA ASP A 227 14.91 7.62 -6.35
C ASP A 227 14.89 8.07 -7.83
N LEU A 228 15.52 9.20 -8.15
CA LEU A 228 15.64 9.68 -9.53
C LEU A 228 16.34 8.66 -10.43
N ALA A 229 17.47 8.12 -9.98
CA ALA A 229 18.19 7.08 -10.71
C ALA A 229 17.34 5.82 -10.90
N HIS A 230 16.57 5.43 -9.87
CA HIS A 230 15.63 4.32 -9.99
C HIS A 230 14.59 4.55 -11.09
N HIS A 231 13.96 5.74 -11.14
CA HIS A 231 12.98 6.07 -12.17
C HIS A 231 13.58 6.13 -13.57
N LEU A 232 14.75 6.74 -13.74
CA LEU A 232 15.46 6.77 -15.03
C LEU A 232 15.83 5.35 -15.50
N TYR A 233 16.31 4.50 -14.60
CA TYR A 233 16.59 3.10 -14.92
C TYR A 233 15.32 2.33 -15.33
N GLN A 234 14.22 2.47 -14.58
CA GLN A 234 12.94 1.82 -14.90
C GLN A 234 12.29 2.34 -16.18
N ALA A 235 12.62 3.57 -16.61
CA ALA A 235 12.17 4.11 -17.90
C ALA A 235 12.80 3.39 -19.10
N GLY A 236 13.92 2.70 -18.93
CA GLY A 236 14.56 1.90 -19.98
C GLY A 236 14.78 2.71 -21.26
N THR A 237 14.32 2.20 -22.40
CA THR A 237 14.48 2.85 -23.71
C THR A 237 13.70 4.15 -23.87
N ALA A 238 12.83 4.51 -22.91
CA ALA A 238 12.16 5.81 -22.91
C ALA A 238 13.08 6.92 -22.40
N ALA A 239 14.07 6.62 -21.54
CA ALA A 239 15.00 7.62 -21.03
C ALA A 239 16.14 7.92 -22.02
N ASP A 240 16.67 9.14 -21.94
CA ASP A 240 17.90 9.49 -22.63
C ASP A 240 19.04 8.61 -22.09
N PRO A 241 19.77 7.87 -22.95
CA PRO A 241 20.90 7.04 -22.54
C PRO A 241 21.94 7.78 -21.68
N GLN A 242 22.12 9.10 -21.89
CA GLN A 242 23.07 9.91 -21.12
C GLN A 242 22.64 10.16 -19.67
N LYS A 243 21.35 9.99 -19.35
CA LYS A 243 20.81 10.13 -17.99
C LYS A 243 20.78 8.82 -17.20
N THR A 244 21.03 7.68 -17.85
CA THR A 244 20.91 6.32 -17.25
C THR A 244 22.24 5.64 -16.92
N VAL A 245 23.39 6.30 -17.15
CA VAL A 245 24.76 5.78 -16.92
C VAL A 245 25.38 6.36 -15.67
#